data_AF-A0A936YCC0-F1
#
_entry.id   AF-A0A936YCC0-F1
#
_cell.length_a   1.000
_cell.length_b   1.000
_cell.length_c   1.000
_cell.angle_alpha   90.00
_cell.angle_beta   90.00
_cell.angle_gamma   90.00
#
_symmetry.space_group_name_H-M   'P 1'
#
loop_
_entity.id
_entity.type
_entity.pdbx_description
1 polymer ?
#
loop_
_entity_poly.entity_id
_entity_poly.type
_entity_poly.pdbx_seq_one_letter_code
_entity_poly.pdbx_strand_id
1 'polypeptide(L)'
;MKGIQVFKSVLAASAIGSLLMTSTATQAIEQPSYVVVQSNDVYEIRKYEPYIVAEVVVPGPEADAGNQAFSLLGGYIFGKNKGERKLEMTAPVVQTPVTSSASTAPRLT
;
A
#
# COMPACT_ATOMS: atom_id res chain seq x y z
N MET A 1 -44.50 51.84 17.91
CA MET A 1 -44.56 50.47 18.47
C MET A 1 -44.69 49.47 17.32
N LYS A 2 -43.56 48.92 16.85
CA LYS A 2 -43.40 47.84 15.85
C LYS A 2 -41.88 47.62 15.70
N GLY A 3 -41.24 47.01 16.70
CA GLY A 3 -39.77 47.02 16.80
C GLY A 3 -39.12 45.91 17.63
N ILE A 4 -39.83 44.81 17.93
CA ILE A 4 -39.32 43.71 18.79
C ILE A 4 -39.72 42.30 18.27
N GLN A 5 -40.13 42.17 17.01
CA GLN A 5 -40.60 40.89 16.46
C GLN A 5 -39.82 40.35 15.24
N VAL A 6 -38.77 41.03 14.76
CA VAL A 6 -38.02 40.57 13.56
C VAL A 6 -36.71 39.85 13.90
N PHE A 7 -36.29 39.81 15.18
CA PHE A 7 -34.98 39.27 15.58
C PHE A 7 -34.99 37.80 16.06
N LYS A 8 -36.13 37.10 16.03
CA LYS A 8 -36.24 35.70 16.51
C LYS A 8 -36.27 34.63 15.40
N SER A 9 -36.18 35.00 14.13
CA SER A 9 -36.21 34.05 13.01
C SER A 9 -34.86 33.86 12.29
N VAL A 10 -33.78 34.51 12.76
CA VAL A 10 -32.43 34.33 12.17
C VAL A 10 -31.62 33.24 12.91
N LEU A 11 -32.14 32.68 14.01
CA LEU A 11 -31.45 31.67 14.82
C LEU A 11 -32.11 30.27 14.77
N ALA A 12 -32.54 29.82 13.58
CA ALA A 12 -33.08 28.47 13.41
C ALA A 12 -32.87 27.89 11.99
N ALA A 13 -31.81 28.30 11.28
CA ALA A 13 -31.44 27.68 10.00
C ALA A 13 -29.93 27.48 9.84
N SER A 14 -29.17 27.48 10.94
CA SER A 14 -27.74 27.18 10.96
C SER A 14 -27.53 25.81 11.61
N ALA A 15 -27.82 24.72 10.90
CA ALA A 15 -27.50 23.37 11.38
C ALA A 15 -27.50 22.24 10.34
N ILE A 16 -27.92 22.45 9.08
CA ILE A 16 -28.05 21.33 8.12
C ILE A 16 -27.56 21.78 6.75
N GLY A 17 -26.24 21.75 6.53
CA GLY A 17 -25.70 22.14 5.23
C GLY A 17 -24.19 22.24 5.10
N SER A 18 -23.42 21.54 5.94
CA SER A 18 -22.00 21.33 5.67
C SER A 18 -21.69 19.87 5.89
N LEU A 19 -22.15 19.05 4.94
CA LEU A 19 -21.56 17.75 4.68
C LEU A 19 -20.13 18.02 4.23
N LEU A 20 -19.20 17.99 5.18
CA LEU A 20 -17.76 18.05 4.94
C LEU A 20 -17.42 16.94 3.95
N MET A 21 -17.09 17.35 2.73
CA MET A 21 -16.44 16.51 1.72
C MET A 21 -15.06 16.16 2.27
N THR A 22 -14.99 15.14 3.13
CA THR A 22 -13.71 14.53 3.52
C THR A 22 -13.18 13.82 2.28
N SER A 23 -12.40 14.54 1.47
CA SER A 23 -11.56 13.95 0.44
C SER A 23 -10.51 13.09 1.14
N THR A 24 -10.76 11.79 1.22
CA THR A 24 -9.72 10.84 1.61
C THR A 24 -8.70 10.83 0.49
N ALA A 25 -7.62 11.59 0.65
CA ALA A 25 -6.47 11.48 -0.24
C ALA A 25 -5.99 10.02 -0.20
N THR A 26 -6.18 9.31 -1.31
CA THR A 26 -5.61 7.98 -1.49
C THR A 26 -4.10 8.14 -1.58
N GLN A 27 -3.40 7.90 -0.47
CA GLN A 27 -1.93 7.92 -0.47
C GLN A 27 -1.44 6.80 -1.38
N ALA A 28 -0.69 7.17 -2.43
CA ALA A 28 0.07 6.20 -3.20
C ALA A 28 1.20 5.67 -2.31
N ILE A 29 1.25 4.35 -2.14
CA ILE A 29 2.37 3.66 -1.50
C ILE A 29 3.53 3.51 -2.49
N GLU A 30 4.76 3.46 -1.97
CA GLU A 30 5.96 3.31 -2.80
C GLU A 30 5.90 2.03 -3.64
N GLN A 31 6.36 2.13 -4.89
CA GLN A 31 6.44 1.02 -5.84
C GLN A 31 7.80 1.02 -6.55
N PRO A 32 8.30 -0.15 -6.98
CA PRO A 32 9.53 -0.21 -7.77
C PRO A 32 9.43 0.60 -9.07
N SER A 33 10.42 1.44 -9.34
CA SER A 33 10.54 2.18 -10.60
C SER A 33 10.71 1.24 -11.78
N TYR A 34 9.96 1.48 -12.85
CA TYR A 34 10.11 0.76 -14.11
C TYR A 34 9.82 1.64 -15.31
N VAL A 35 10.34 1.22 -16.47
CA VAL A 35 9.95 1.75 -17.77
C VAL A 35 9.23 0.66 -18.57
N VAL A 36 8.17 1.04 -19.29
CA VAL A 36 7.49 0.14 -20.23
C VAL A 36 8.30 0.13 -21.53
N VAL A 37 8.85 -1.03 -21.89
CA VAL A 37 9.66 -1.18 -23.11
C VAL A 37 8.82 -1.66 -24.31
N GLN A 38 7.68 -2.28 -24.05
CA GLN A 38 6.70 -2.70 -25.06
C GLN A 38 5.32 -2.83 -24.40
N SER A 39 4.26 -2.48 -25.12
CA SER A 39 2.88 -2.63 -24.65
C SER A 39 1.93 -2.87 -25.84
N ASN A 40 0.83 -3.56 -25.58
CA ASN A 40 -0.34 -3.68 -26.45
C ASN A 40 -1.61 -3.86 -25.58
N ASP A 41 -2.75 -4.13 -26.22
CA ASP A 41 -4.04 -4.26 -25.53
C ASP A 41 -4.14 -5.45 -24.54
N VAL A 42 -3.18 -6.38 -24.55
CA VAL A 42 -3.21 -7.61 -23.75
C VAL A 42 -2.10 -7.65 -22.69
N TYR A 43 -0.94 -7.04 -22.94
CA TYR A 43 0.20 -7.11 -22.02
C TYR A 43 1.12 -5.90 -22.07
N GLU A 44 1.92 -5.77 -21.00
CA GLU A 44 3.05 -4.85 -20.91
C GLU A 44 4.34 -5.59 -20.59
N ILE A 45 5.43 -5.17 -21.23
CA ILE A 45 6.79 -5.57 -20.85
C ILE A 45 7.42 -4.42 -20.09
N ARG A 46 7.72 -4.68 -18.81
CA ARG A 46 8.29 -3.71 -17.88
C ARG A 46 9.75 -4.03 -17.59
N LYS A 47 10.62 -3.03 -17.69
CA LYS A 47 12.01 -3.11 -17.26
C LYS A 47 12.15 -2.34 -15.94
N TYR A 48 12.37 -3.08 -14.87
CA TYR A 48 12.59 -2.54 -13.53
C TYR A 48 14.04 -2.05 -13.37
N GLU A 49 14.22 -0.95 -12.64
CA GLU A 49 15.53 -0.58 -12.11
C GLU A 49 15.98 -1.58 -11.03
N PRO A 50 17.27 -1.70 -10.70
CA PRO A 50 17.70 -2.52 -9.56
C PRO A 50 17.11 -1.99 -8.24
N TYR A 51 16.53 -2.89 -7.42
CA TYR A 51 16.02 -2.56 -6.10
C TYR A 51 16.30 -3.70 -5.10
N ILE A 52 16.21 -3.38 -3.81
CA ILE A 52 16.41 -4.35 -2.73
C ILE A 52 15.05 -4.89 -2.32
N VAL A 53 15.00 -6.19 -2.05
CA VAL A 53 13.81 -6.88 -1.54
C VAL A 53 14.11 -7.57 -0.22
N ALA A 54 13.11 -7.63 0.64
CA ALA A 54 13.06 -8.58 1.73
C ALA A 54 12.24 -9.79 1.26
N GLU A 55 12.83 -10.97 1.30
CA GLU A 55 12.19 -12.21 0.87
C GLU A 55 12.20 -13.26 1.97
N VAL A 56 11.22 -14.15 1.93
CA VAL A 56 11.14 -15.32 2.81
C VAL A 56 10.75 -16.53 1.97
N VAL A 57 11.35 -17.68 2.30
CA VAL A 57 10.98 -18.97 1.73
C VAL A 57 10.24 -19.76 2.78
N VAL A 58 9.04 -20.19 2.45
CA VAL A 58 8.21 -21.04 3.32
C VAL A 58 7.85 -22.33 2.59
N PRO A 59 7.93 -23.50 3.25
CA PRO A 59 7.46 -24.75 2.67
C PRO A 59 5.94 -24.85 2.76
N GLY A 60 5.31 -25.54 1.81
CA GLY A 60 3.88 -25.88 1.86
C GLY A 60 3.14 -25.62 0.55
N PRO A 61 1.82 -25.89 0.53
CA PRO A 61 0.97 -25.59 -0.61
C PRO A 61 0.93 -24.10 -0.92
N GLU A 62 0.87 -23.73 -2.21
CA GLU A 62 0.81 -22.33 -2.67
C GLU A 62 -0.33 -21.54 -2.00
N ALA A 63 -1.49 -22.19 -1.83
CA ALA A 63 -2.69 -21.58 -1.23
C ALA A 63 -2.47 -21.05 0.20
N ASP A 64 -1.58 -21.68 0.97
CA ASP A 64 -1.31 -21.31 2.37
C ASP A 64 0.01 -20.54 2.52
N ALA A 65 0.98 -20.83 1.65
CA ALA A 65 2.32 -20.27 1.68
C ALA A 65 2.32 -18.74 1.63
N GLY A 66 1.44 -18.14 0.81
CA GLY A 66 1.38 -16.69 0.65
C GLY A 66 1.07 -15.94 1.95
N ASN A 67 0.05 -16.39 2.70
CA ASN A 67 -0.36 -15.77 3.96
C ASN A 67 0.68 -15.96 5.07
N GLN A 68 1.30 -17.15 5.11
CA GLN A 68 2.37 -17.44 6.05
C GLN A 68 3.60 -16.56 5.79
N ALA A 69 4.03 -16.48 4.53
CA ALA A 69 5.15 -15.63 4.12
C ALA A 69 4.88 -14.15 4.41
N PHE A 70 3.69 -13.66 4.06
CA PHE A 70 3.33 -12.27 4.32
C PHE A 70 3.29 -11.93 5.81
N SER A 71 2.83 -12.83 6.68
CA SER A 71 2.88 -12.61 8.14
C SER A 71 4.32 -12.42 8.65
N LEU A 72 5.29 -13.15 8.11
CA LEU A 72 6.70 -12.98 8.47
C LEU A 72 7.26 -11.64 7.99
N LEU A 73 6.99 -11.29 6.72
CA LEU A 73 7.40 -10.00 6.15
C LEU A 73 6.73 -8.82 6.87
N GLY A 74 5.44 -8.91 7.20
CA GLY A 74 4.71 -7.92 7.97
C GLY A 74 5.34 -7.72 9.35
N GLY A 75 5.75 -8.80 10.02
CA GLY A 75 6.53 -8.72 11.24
C GLY A 75 7.80 -7.87 11.06
N TYR A 76 8.59 -8.17 10.02
CA TYR A 76 9.80 -7.42 9.71
C TYR A 76 9.51 -5.94 9.42
N ILE A 77 8.49 -5.63 8.62
CA ILE A 77 8.07 -4.26 8.27
C ILE A 77 7.64 -3.48 9.51
N PHE A 78 6.89 -4.11 10.43
CA PHE A 78 6.37 -3.46 11.64
C PHE A 78 7.31 -3.52 12.86
N GLY A 79 8.61 -3.73 12.64
CA GLY A 79 9.63 -3.56 13.67
C GLY A 79 10.17 -4.83 14.29
N LYS A 80 9.79 -6.03 13.83
CA LYS A 80 10.47 -7.29 14.20
C LYS A 80 11.74 -7.50 13.37
N ASN A 81 12.59 -6.47 13.31
CA ASN A 81 13.88 -6.48 12.63
C ASN A 81 14.99 -5.99 13.57
N LYS A 82 16.24 -6.20 13.17
CA LYS A 82 17.39 -5.70 13.93
C LYS A 82 17.38 -4.16 13.90
N GLY A 83 17.15 -3.56 15.07
CA GLY A 83 17.03 -2.12 15.25
C GLY A 83 15.59 -1.63 15.46
N GLU A 84 14.60 -2.54 15.51
CA GLU A 84 13.20 -2.24 15.86
C GLU A 84 12.57 -1.13 15.00
N ARG A 85 13.04 -0.98 13.77
CA ARG A 85 12.62 0.11 12.89
C ARG A 85 11.33 -0.26 12.18
N LYS A 86 10.34 0.62 12.24
CA LYS A 86 9.16 0.50 11.39
C LYS A 86 9.50 0.97 9.97
N LEU A 87 9.18 0.13 8.98
CA LEU A 87 9.28 0.43 7.56
C LEU A 87 7.87 0.75 7.02
N GLU A 88 7.80 1.59 6.00
CA GLU A 88 6.54 1.85 5.30
C GLU A 88 6.16 0.67 4.39
N MET A 89 4.86 0.45 4.23
CA MET A 89 4.35 -0.58 3.31
C MET A 89 4.60 -0.15 1.86
N THR A 90 4.95 -1.12 1.01
CA THR A 90 5.15 -0.93 -0.43
C THR A 90 4.28 -1.88 -1.25
N ALA A 91 4.18 -1.63 -2.55
CA ALA A 91 3.49 -2.52 -3.48
C ALA A 91 4.25 -2.70 -4.80
N PRO A 92 4.00 -3.81 -5.53
CA PRO A 92 3.23 -4.97 -5.11
C PRO A 92 4.03 -5.90 -4.18
N VAL A 93 3.33 -6.86 -3.56
CA VAL A 93 3.96 -8.04 -2.96
C VAL A 93 3.98 -9.15 -4.02
N VAL A 94 5.15 -9.74 -4.28
CA VAL A 94 5.34 -10.77 -5.31
C VAL A 94 5.59 -12.11 -4.65
N GLN A 95 5.02 -13.17 -5.23
CA GLN A 95 5.22 -14.56 -4.81
C GLN A 95 5.69 -15.37 -6.01
N THR A 96 6.68 -16.24 -5.78
CA THR A 96 7.23 -17.12 -6.82
C THR A 96 7.50 -18.50 -6.21
N PRO A 97 7.12 -19.59 -6.89
CA PRO A 97 7.52 -20.92 -6.49
C PRO A 97 9.05 -21.05 -6.46
N VAL A 98 9.58 -21.71 -5.43
CA VAL A 98 11.00 -22.04 -5.35
C VAL A 98 11.26 -23.24 -6.27
N THR A 99 11.33 -22.99 -7.57
CA THR A 99 11.86 -23.96 -8.52
C THR A 99 13.36 -24.01 -8.33
N SER A 100 13.93 -25.18 -8.14
CA SER A 100 15.38 -25.39 -7.98
C SER A 100 16.12 -25.17 -9.31
N SER A 101 16.06 -23.96 -9.87
CA SER A 101 16.98 -23.41 -10.87
C SER A 101 16.59 -21.96 -11.19
N ALA A 102 17.55 -21.05 -11.11
CA ALA A 102 17.53 -19.69 -11.63
C ALA A 102 16.66 -18.62 -10.91
N SER A 103 17.17 -18.10 -9.78
CA SER A 103 17.34 -16.64 -9.60
C SER A 103 18.11 -16.38 -8.30
N THR A 104 19.43 -16.53 -8.34
CA THR A 104 20.31 -16.02 -7.29
C THR A 104 20.45 -14.53 -7.52
N ALA A 105 19.50 -13.73 -7.04
CA ALA A 105 19.79 -12.33 -6.77
C ALA A 105 20.91 -12.30 -5.71
N PRO A 106 21.94 -11.45 -5.86
CA PRO A 106 23.05 -11.42 -4.92
C PRO A 106 22.52 -11.07 -3.53
N ARG A 107 22.66 -12.02 -2.61
CA ARG A 107 22.36 -11.83 -1.19
C ARG A 107 23.36 -10.81 -0.65
N LEU A 108 22.93 -9.56 -0.49
CA LEU A 108 23.70 -8.56 0.25
C LEU A 108 23.78 -9.05 1.71
N THR A 109 24.93 -9.62 2.07
CA THR A 109 25.37 -9.79 3.46
C THR A 109 25.96 -8.49 3.98
#